data_AF-A0A521ML45-F1
#
_entry.id   AF-A0A521ML45-F1
#
_cell.length_a   1.000
_cell.length_b   1.000
_cell.length_c   1.000
_cell.angle_alpha   90.00
_cell.angle_beta   90.00
_cell.angle_gamma   90.00
#
_symmetry.space_group_name_H-M   'P 1'
#
loop_
_entity.id
_entity.type
_entity.pdbx_description
1 polymer ?
#
loop_
_entity_poly.entity_id
_entity_poly.type
_entity_poly.pdbx_seq_one_letter_code
_entity_poly.pdbx_strand_id
1 'polypeptide(L)' 'MSFTWTSTGADTAYFGIGTADAELAPFSEVGVNDGIAVDYQCSNASVTYAITMIGPGGKTSKTLDVVNTGYVG' A
#
# COMPACT_ATOMS: atom_id res chain seq x y z
N MET A 1 1.75 -4.55 -11.57
CA MET A 1 0.67 -5.04 -10.68
C MET A 1 -0.26 -3.87 -10.39
N SER A 2 -1.57 -4.09 -10.24
CA SER A 2 -2.54 -3.02 -9.95
C SER A 2 -3.23 -3.24 -8.61
N PHE A 3 -3.38 -2.16 -7.85
CA PHE A 3 -4.09 -2.11 -6.58
C PHE A 3 -5.27 -1.14 -6.70
N THR A 4 -6.39 -1.50 -6.09
CA THR A 4 -7.57 -0.64 -5.99
C THR A 4 -8.13 -0.72 -4.58
N TRP A 5 -8.72 0.38 -4.12
CA TRP A 5 -9.33 0.45 -2.80
C TRP A 5 -10.50 1.42 -2.79
N THR A 6 -11.36 1.26 -1.80
CA THR A 6 -12.50 2.14 -1.55
C THR A 6 -12.66 2.38 -0.05
N SER A 7 -13.22 3.53 0.28
CA SER A 7 -13.56 3.93 1.65
C SER A 7 -14.80 4.82 1.68
N THR A 8 -15.61 4.65 2.72
CA THR A 8 -16.83 5.43 2.96
C THR A 8 -16.69 6.46 4.08
N GLY A 9 -15.54 6.51 4.77
CA GLY A 9 -15.36 7.39 5.94
C GLY A 9 -13.92 7.81 6.21
N ALA A 10 -13.01 7.59 5.25
CA ALA A 10 -11.67 8.15 5.31
C ALA A 10 -11.65 9.53 4.66
N ASP A 11 -10.91 10.46 5.26
CA ASP A 11 -10.64 11.79 4.73
C ASP A 11 -9.37 11.80 3.88
N THR A 12 -8.39 10.95 4.24
CA THR A 12 -7.10 10.82 3.55
C THR A 12 -6.71 9.35 3.38
N ALA A 13 -5.93 9.08 2.33
CA ALA A 13 -5.34 7.77 2.09
C ALA A 13 -3.88 7.90 1.64
N TYR A 14 -3.05 6.96 2.07
CA TYR A 14 -1.63 6.90 1.75
C TYR A 14 -1.28 5.51 1.24
N PHE A 15 -0.53 5.45 0.14
CA PHE A 15 0.03 4.23 -0.41
C PHE A 15 1.53 4.15 -0.12
N GLY A 16 1.99 3.01 0.39
CA GLY A 16 3.37 2.78 0.78
C GLY A 16 3.91 1.44 0.28
N ILE A 17 5.23 1.39 0.08
CA ILE A 17 5.97 0.19 -0.32
C ILE A 17 7.05 -0.06 0.74
N GLY A 18 7.18 -1.30 1.21
CA GLY A 18 8.12 -1.68 2.26
C GLY A 18 7.72 -1.22 3.67
N THR A 19 6.46 -0.84 3.89
CA THR A 19 5.95 -0.39 5.19
C THR A 19 4.62 -1.08 5.52
N ALA A 20 4.32 -1.21 6.81
CA ALA A 20 3.00 -1.64 7.31
C ALA A 20 2.06 -0.45 7.60
N ASP A 21 2.61 0.76 7.63
CA ASP A 21 1.90 1.99 7.85
C ASP A 21 2.37 3.03 6.82
N ALA A 22 1.54 3.25 5.82
CA ALA A 22 1.83 4.17 4.74
C ALA A 22 1.77 5.63 5.19
N GLU A 23 1.32 5.97 6.40
CA GLU A 23 1.42 7.36 6.91
C GLU A 23 2.83 7.70 7.42
N LEU A 24 3.66 6.72 7.79
CA LEU A 24 4.90 6.97 8.55
C LEU A 24 6.17 7.17 7.70
N ALA A 25 6.05 7.20 6.36
CA ALA A 25 7.10 7.34 5.33
C ALA A 25 7.86 6.04 4.95
N PRO A 26 8.38 5.94 3.71
CA PRO A 26 8.12 6.79 2.53
C PRO A 26 6.76 6.46 1.86
N PHE A 27 5.96 7.46 1.49
CA PHE A 27 4.63 7.25 0.92
C PHE A 27 4.21 8.29 -0.13
N SER A 28 3.11 7.99 -0.82
CA SER A 28 2.34 8.93 -1.65
C SER A 28 0.92 9.06 -1.10
N GLU A 29 0.45 10.29 -0.91
CA GLU A 29 -0.97 10.56 -0.66
C GLU A 29 -1.76 10.27 -1.94
N VAL A 30 -2.89 9.59 -1.80
CA VAL A 30 -3.71 9.06 -2.90
C VAL A 30 -5.20 9.28 -2.60
N GLY A 31 -6.06 9.10 -3.61
CA GLY A 31 -7.50 9.24 -3.38
C GLY A 31 -8.04 8.17 -2.43
N VAL A 32 -9.05 8.50 -1.62
CA VAL A 32 -9.71 7.56 -0.69
C VAL A 32 -10.54 6.48 -1.41
N ASN A 33 -10.84 6.68 -2.70
CA ASN A 33 -11.47 5.73 -3.62
C ASN A 33 -10.70 5.79 -4.94
N ASP A 34 -9.63 4.99 -5.06
CA ASP A 34 -8.65 5.14 -6.12
C ASP A 34 -7.95 3.81 -6.45
N GLY A 35 -7.04 3.84 -7.41
CA GLY A 35 -6.16 2.74 -7.71
C GLY A 35 -4.82 3.19 -8.29
N ILE A 36 -3.80 2.35 -8.09
CA ILE A 36 -2.45 2.59 -8.57
C ILE A 36 -1.88 1.35 -9.23
N ALA A 37 -1.14 1.56 -10.32
CA ALA A 37 -0.30 0.53 -10.93
C ALA A 37 1.15 0.76 -10.51
N VAL A 38 1.80 -0.31 -10.05
CA VAL A 38 3.22 -0.30 -9.66
C VAL A 38 3.95 -1.46 -10.31
N ASP A 39 5.21 -1.21 -10.64
CA ASP A 39 6.12 -2.25 -11.11
C ASP A 39 6.65 -3.04 -9.91
N TYR A 40 6.57 -4.37 -10.01
CA TYR A 40 7.18 -5.23 -9.02
C TYR A 40 8.68 -5.34 -9.28
N GLN A 41 9.49 -5.08 -8.26
CA GLN A 41 10.94 -5.24 -8.35
C GLN A 41 11.30 -6.72 -8.20
N CYS A 42 11.43 -7.43 -9.32
CA CYS A 42 11.71 -8.88 -9.33
C CYS A 42 13.04 -9.26 -8.64
N SER A 43 13.95 -8.31 -8.44
CA SER A 43 15.18 -8.48 -7.65
C SER A 43 14.92 -8.69 -6.16
N ASN A 44 13.71 -8.47 -5.67
CA ASN A 44 13.38 -8.68 -4.27
C ASN A 44 12.74 -10.06 -4.09
N ALA A 45 13.11 -10.76 -3.01
CA ALA A 45 12.47 -12.02 -2.62
C ALA A 45 11.01 -11.81 -2.20
N SER A 46 10.71 -10.67 -1.57
CA SER A 46 9.37 -10.25 -1.21
C SER A 46 9.27 -8.73 -1.10
N VAL A 47 8.06 -8.20 -1.24
CA VAL A 47 7.74 -6.78 -1.03
C VAL A 47 6.40 -6.65 -0.32
N THR A 48 6.36 -5.84 0.74
CA THR A 48 5.12 -5.44 1.43
C THR A 48 4.58 -4.17 0.80
N TYR A 49 3.28 -4.15 0.49
CA TYR A 49 2.55 -2.95 0.09
C TYR A 49 1.55 -2.60 1.19
N ALA A 50 1.32 -1.32 1.43
CA ALA A 50 0.33 -0.85 2.39
C ALA A 50 -0.56 0.25 1.83
N ILE A 51 -1.83 0.21 2.23
CA ILE A 51 -2.75 1.34 2.14
C ILE A 51 -3.16 1.73 3.57
N THR A 52 -2.95 2.99 3.92
CA THR A 52 -3.36 3.55 5.20
C THR A 52 -4.42 4.60 4.97
N MET A 53 -5.53 4.50 5.68
CA MET A 53 -6.66 5.41 5.59
C MET A 53 -6.91 6.05 6.95
N ILE A 54 -7.15 7.36 6.96
CA ILE A 54 -7.39 8.14 8.17
C ILE A 54 -8.70 8.91 7.98
N GLY A 55 -9.57 8.83 8.97
CA GLY A 55 -10.81 9.62 9.04
C GLY A 55 -11.31 9.77 10.48
N PRO A 56 -12.57 10.18 10.68
CA PRO A 56 -13.12 10.44 12.02
C PRO A 56 -13.14 9.19 12.93
N GLY A 57 -13.18 8.00 12.32
CA GLY A 57 -13.10 6.72 13.02
C GLY A 57 -11.68 6.30 13.43
N GLY A 58 -10.67 7.13 13.13
CA GLY A 58 -9.26 6.86 13.38
C GLY A 58 -8.51 6.38 12.15
N LYS A 59 -7.36 5.75 12.40
CA LYS A 59 -6.44 5.24 11.39
C LYS A 59 -6.59 3.73 11.20
N THR A 60 -6.64 3.28 9.95
CA THR A 60 -6.62 1.86 9.58
C THR A 60 -5.59 1.61 8.48
N SER A 61 -4.76 0.57 8.66
CA SER A 61 -3.81 0.12 7.64
C SER A 61 -4.17 -1.28 7.15
N LYS A 62 -4.00 -1.53 5.85
CA LYS A 62 -4.07 -2.85 5.22
C LYS A 62 -2.79 -3.10 4.47
N THR A 63 -2.24 -4.31 4.63
CA THR A 63 -1.00 -4.73 3.97
C THR A 63 -1.24 -5.88 3.00
N LEU A 64 -0.42 -5.94 1.94
CA LEU A 64 -0.30 -7.08 1.05
C LEU A 64 1.17 -7.44 0.89
N ASP A 65 1.53 -8.68 1.24
CA ASP A 65 2.86 -9.22 1.01
C ASP A 65 2.90 -10.01 -0.28
N VAL A 66 3.78 -9.61 -1.20
CA VAL A 66 3.99 -10.30 -2.47
C VAL A 66 5.35 -10.98 -2.44
N VAL A 67 5.32 -12.30 -2.59
CA VAL A 67 6.51 -13.16 -2.57
C VAL A 67 6.87 -13.57 -4.00
N ASN A 68 8.13 -13.37 -4.37
CA ASN A 68 8.68 -13.85 -5.63
C ASN A 68 9.19 -15.30 -5.46
N THR A 69 8.37 -16.25 -5.86
CA THR A 69 8.72 -17.69 -5.79
C THR A 69 9.82 -18.11 -6.76
N GLY A 70 10.21 -17.25 -7.70
CA GLY A 70 11.31 -17.46 -8.65
C GLY A 70 12.59 -16.70 -8.31
N TYR A 71 12.69 -16.07 -7.14
CA TYR A 71 13.91 -15.37 -6.71
C TYR A 71 15.07 -16.36 -6.47
N VAL A 72 16.24 -16.10 -7.07
CA VAL A 72 17.41 -17.02 -7.03
C VAL A 72 18.65 -16.48 -6.33
N GLY A 73 18.64 -15.23 -5.85
CA GLY A 73 19.75 -14.63 -5.09
C GLY A 73 20.93 -14.17 -5.94
#